data_AF-A0A6G0XTQ2-F1
#
_entry.id   AF-A0A6G0XTQ2-F1
#
_cell.length_a   1.000
_cell.length_b   1.000
_cell.length_c   1.000
_cell.angle_alpha   90.00
_cell.angle_beta   90.00
_cell.angle_gamma   90.00
#
_symmetry.space_group_name_H-M   'P 1'
#
loop_
_entity.id
_entity.type
_entity.pdbx_description
1 polymer ?
#
loop_
_entity_poly.entity_id
_entity_poly.type
_entity_poly.pdbx_seq_one_letter_code
_entity_poly.pdbx_strand_id
1 'polypeptide(L)'
;MHRRASTTIDRLEVTLHDTADAMGRGDSPRSEKWLRFYLEALSSSDDEFEVLLADYGIPNDMTDAVKEIIQARSPDIQRYLVRQAASISKVQILDFDYSVRLVMTSSNFHGEMYPTVLLKLMLSGGREATFELDQEELDAILTEFDEIEKAIKSIEGLP
;
A
#
# COMPACT_ATOMS: atom_id res chain seq x y z
N MET A 1 2.29 36.16 -15.50
CA MET A 1 2.81 35.37 -16.63
C MET A 1 2.37 33.92 -16.46
N HIS A 2 1.33 33.48 -17.15
CA HIS A 2 0.92 32.06 -17.15
C HIS A 2 1.57 31.37 -18.34
N ARG A 3 2.53 30.50 -18.05
CA ARG A 3 3.21 29.70 -19.06
C ARG A 3 2.25 28.57 -19.44
N ARG A 4 1.46 28.76 -20.50
CA ARG A 4 0.67 27.67 -21.09
C ARG A 4 1.64 26.60 -21.59
N ALA A 5 1.66 25.43 -20.96
CA ALA A 5 2.34 24.27 -21.49
C ALA A 5 1.54 23.80 -22.71
N SER A 6 2.03 24.10 -23.91
CA SER A 6 1.49 23.53 -25.15
C SER A 6 2.01 22.09 -25.25
N THR A 7 1.32 21.17 -24.59
CA THR A 7 1.45 19.75 -24.88
C THR A 7 0.48 19.46 -26.02
N THR A 8 1.01 19.18 -27.21
CA THR A 8 0.21 18.69 -28.33
C THR A 8 -0.43 17.36 -27.95
N ILE A 9 -1.64 17.06 -28.42
CA ILE A 9 -2.41 15.83 -28.17
C ILE A 9 -1.51 14.58 -28.28
N ASP A 10 -0.81 14.43 -29.41
CA ASP A 10 0.11 13.32 -29.68
C ASP A 10 1.23 13.19 -28.63
N ARG A 11 1.70 14.30 -28.08
CA ARG A 11 2.75 14.28 -27.05
C ARG A 11 2.20 13.86 -25.69
N LEU A 12 0.94 14.20 -25.40
CA LEU A 12 0.31 13.81 -24.14
C LEU A 12 0.08 12.30 -24.10
N GLU A 13 -0.51 11.74 -25.16
CA GLU A 13 -0.75 10.29 -25.27
C GLU A 13 0.55 9.50 -25.14
N VAL A 14 1.59 9.88 -25.87
CA VAL A 14 2.92 9.26 -25.75
C VAL A 14 3.44 9.33 -24.32
N THR A 15 3.29 10.48 -23.65
CA THR A 15 3.76 10.65 -22.27
C THR A 15 3.01 9.77 -21.28
N LEU A 16 1.69 9.64 -21.44
CA LEU A 16 0.85 8.78 -20.61
C LEU A 16 1.21 7.31 -20.82
N HIS A 17 1.30 6.86 -22.07
CA HIS A 17 1.72 5.50 -22.40
C HIS A 17 3.12 5.18 -21.89
N ASP A 18 4.11 6.04 -22.11
CA ASP A 18 5.48 5.85 -21.61
C ASP A 18 5.53 5.74 -20.07
N THR A 19 4.70 6.53 -19.39
CA THR A 19 4.58 6.51 -17.93
C THR A 19 3.97 5.20 -17.46
N ALA A 20 2.85 4.78 -18.05
CA ALA A 20 2.20 3.52 -17.73
C ALA A 20 3.10 2.31 -18.04
N ASP A 21 3.82 2.33 -19.16
CA ASP A 21 4.73 1.26 -19.56
C ASP A 21 5.94 1.17 -18.60
N ALA A 22 6.45 2.30 -18.10
CA ALA A 22 7.46 2.29 -17.05
C ALA A 22 6.93 1.62 -15.78
N MET A 23 5.73 1.99 -15.34
CA MET A 23 5.08 1.38 -14.17
C MET A 23 4.85 -0.12 -14.37
N GLY A 24 4.37 -0.53 -15.55
CA GLY A 24 4.14 -1.94 -15.88
C GLY A 24 5.42 -2.80 -15.86
N ARG A 25 6.57 -2.22 -16.21
CA ARG A 25 7.89 -2.87 -16.05
C ARG A 25 8.34 -2.94 -14.59
N GLY A 26 7.76 -2.14 -13.71
CA GLY A 26 8.19 -1.98 -12.31
C GLY A 26 9.15 -0.81 -12.10
N ASP A 27 9.40 -0.01 -13.13
CA ASP A 27 10.30 1.14 -13.08
C ASP A 27 9.54 2.37 -12.56
N SER A 28 10.22 3.26 -11.84
CA SER A 28 9.63 4.55 -11.50
C SER A 28 9.48 5.43 -12.75
N PRO A 29 8.31 6.05 -12.98
CA PRO A 29 8.14 7.02 -14.04
C PRO A 29 9.17 8.15 -14.00
N ARG A 30 9.57 8.63 -15.17
CA ARG A 30 10.53 9.74 -15.29
C ARG A 30 9.98 11.07 -14.77
N SER A 31 8.65 11.22 -14.76
CA SER A 31 7.97 12.43 -14.34
C SER A 31 7.10 12.15 -13.12
N GLU A 32 7.45 12.78 -12.00
CA GLU A 32 6.65 12.72 -10.77
C GLU A 32 5.26 13.31 -10.97
N LYS A 33 5.12 14.33 -11.83
CA LYS A 33 3.83 14.89 -12.23
C LYS A 33 2.91 13.78 -12.79
N TRP A 34 3.38 13.02 -13.76
CA TRP A 34 2.54 12.01 -14.43
C TRP A 34 2.33 10.76 -13.57
N LEU A 35 3.27 10.42 -12.70
CA LEU A 35 3.04 9.41 -11.66
C LEU A 35 1.88 9.83 -10.76
N ARG A 36 1.93 11.06 -10.23
CA ARG A 36 0.89 11.60 -9.35
C ARG A 36 -0.47 11.68 -10.04
N PHE A 37 -0.49 12.07 -11.30
CA PHE A 37 -1.69 12.05 -12.14
C PHE A 37 -2.35 10.67 -12.15
N TYR A 38 -1.61 9.61 -12.44
CA TYR A 38 -2.15 8.25 -12.47
C TYR A 38 -2.68 7.78 -11.11
N LEU A 39 -2.01 8.18 -10.02
CA LEU A 39 -2.44 7.85 -8.67
C LEU A 39 -3.77 8.51 -8.35
N GLU A 40 -3.87 9.83 -8.55
CA GLU A 40 -5.08 10.61 -8.28
C GLU A 40 -6.23 10.13 -9.17
N ALA A 41 -5.96 9.91 -10.47
CA ALA A 41 -6.94 9.44 -11.44
C ALA A 41 -7.57 8.08 -11.12
N LEU A 42 -6.81 7.16 -10.50
CA LEU A 42 -7.34 5.85 -10.09
C LEU A 42 -8.21 5.91 -8.83
N SER A 43 -8.07 6.97 -8.03
CA SER A 43 -8.85 7.20 -6.82
C SER A 43 -10.02 8.16 -7.02
N SER A 44 -10.04 8.92 -8.12
CA SER A 44 -11.09 9.90 -8.40
C SER A 44 -12.40 9.24 -8.84
N SER A 45 -13.51 9.81 -8.38
CA SER A 45 -14.83 9.60 -8.98
C SER A 45 -14.93 10.26 -10.36
N ASP A 46 -15.96 9.91 -11.13
CA ASP A 46 -16.17 10.47 -12.47
C ASP A 46 -16.30 12.01 -12.45
N ASP A 47 -16.95 12.58 -11.42
CA ASP A 47 -17.13 14.03 -11.26
C ASP A 47 -15.80 14.74 -10.90
N GLU A 48 -14.93 14.09 -10.13
CA GLU A 48 -13.62 14.61 -9.75
C GLU A 48 -12.60 14.51 -10.88
N PHE A 49 -12.79 13.54 -11.78
CA PHE A 49 -11.88 13.27 -12.87
C PHE A 49 -11.77 14.47 -13.84
N GLU A 50 -12.87 15.14 -14.17
CA GLU A 50 -12.83 16.32 -15.06
C GLU A 50 -12.06 17.49 -14.43
N VAL A 51 -12.21 17.69 -13.12
CA VAL A 51 -11.47 18.71 -12.36
C VAL A 51 -9.97 18.38 -12.37
N LEU A 52 -9.64 17.11 -12.14
CA LEU A 52 -8.27 16.60 -12.20
C LEU A 52 -7.62 16.86 -13.56
N LEU A 53 -8.32 16.60 -14.67
CA LEU A 53 -7.79 16.86 -16.01
C LEU A 53 -7.39 18.34 -16.19
N ALA A 54 -8.25 19.25 -15.72
CA ALA A 54 -7.98 20.69 -15.79
C ALA A 54 -6.73 21.09 -14.97
N ASP A 55 -6.56 20.55 -13.77
CA ASP A 55 -5.40 20.81 -12.90
C ASP A 55 -4.07 20.37 -13.54
N TYR A 56 -4.12 19.29 -14.32
CA TYR A 56 -2.95 18.79 -15.04
C TYR A 56 -2.73 19.47 -16.40
N GLY A 57 -3.64 20.36 -16.81
CA GLY A 57 -3.63 21.08 -18.07
C GLY A 57 -4.01 20.21 -19.26
N ILE A 58 -4.80 19.16 -19.03
CA ILE A 58 -5.32 18.27 -20.05
C ILE A 58 -6.61 18.88 -20.61
N PRO A 59 -6.73 19.04 -21.94
CA PRO A 59 -7.95 19.52 -22.58
C PRO A 59 -9.15 18.57 -22.40
N ASN A 60 -10.36 19.11 -22.20
CA ASN A 60 -11.58 18.31 -21.99
C ASN A 60 -11.97 17.47 -23.22
N ASP A 61 -11.53 17.83 -24.43
CA ASP A 61 -11.71 17.03 -25.64
C ASP A 61 -10.90 15.72 -25.63
N MET A 62 -9.95 15.58 -24.69
CA MET A 62 -9.17 14.35 -24.49
C MET A 62 -9.66 13.48 -23.33
N THR A 63 -10.74 13.87 -22.63
CA THR A 63 -11.23 13.17 -21.43
C THR A 63 -11.45 11.68 -21.68
N ASP A 64 -12.17 11.34 -22.76
CA ASP A 64 -12.50 9.94 -23.08
C ASP A 64 -11.24 9.12 -23.40
N ALA A 65 -10.32 9.67 -24.19
CA ALA A 65 -9.07 9.01 -24.55
C ALA A 65 -8.18 8.75 -23.33
N VAL A 66 -8.05 9.75 -22.45
CA VAL A 66 -7.26 9.60 -21.22
C VAL A 66 -7.90 8.60 -20.25
N LYS A 67 -9.23 8.61 -20.13
CA LYS A 67 -9.98 7.64 -19.32
C LYS A 67 -9.78 6.21 -19.84
N GLU A 68 -9.84 6.00 -21.16
CA GLU A 68 -9.57 4.70 -21.78
C GLU A 68 -8.14 4.21 -21.50
N ILE A 69 -7.14 5.09 -21.64
CA ILE A 69 -5.73 4.77 -21.34
C ILE A 69 -5.58 4.35 -19.88
N ILE A 70 -6.16 5.09 -18.93
CA ILE A 70 -6.06 4.78 -17.49
C ILE A 70 -6.75 3.45 -17.18
N GLN A 71 -7.95 3.23 -17.71
CA GLN A 71 -8.69 1.98 -17.49
C GLN A 71 -7.94 0.77 -18.06
N ALA A 72 -7.41 0.88 -19.27
CA ALA A 72 -6.63 -0.18 -19.91
C ALA A 72 -5.31 -0.48 -19.15
N ARG A 73 -4.72 0.52 -18.50
CA ARG A 73 -3.44 0.41 -17.76
C ARG A 73 -3.60 0.23 -16.25
N SER A 74 -4.83 0.24 -15.74
CA SER A 74 -5.12 0.10 -14.30
C SER A 74 -4.50 -1.16 -13.67
N PRO A 75 -4.55 -2.35 -14.31
CA PRO A 75 -3.90 -3.55 -13.75
C PRO A 75 -2.38 -3.41 -13.60
N ASP A 76 -1.72 -2.76 -14.56
CA ASP A 76 -0.27 -2.56 -14.55
C ASP A 76 0.14 -1.59 -13.44
N ILE A 77 -0.64 -0.52 -13.28
CA ILE A 77 -0.43 0.48 -12.23
C ILE A 77 -0.66 -0.13 -10.85
N GLN A 78 -1.76 -0.85 -10.64
CA GLN A 78 -2.02 -1.54 -9.37
C GLN A 78 -0.88 -2.49 -9.00
N ARG A 79 -0.37 -3.26 -9.97
CA ARG A 79 0.77 -4.15 -9.75
C ARG A 79 2.05 -3.39 -9.39
N TYR A 80 2.30 -2.25 -10.03
CA TYR A 80 3.40 -1.36 -9.68
C TYR A 80 3.29 -0.88 -8.22
N LEU A 81 2.11 -0.42 -7.81
CA LEU A 81 1.88 0.08 -6.43
C LEU A 81 2.08 -1.02 -5.39
N VAL A 82 1.57 -2.22 -5.64
CA VAL A 82 1.79 -3.38 -4.76
C VAL A 82 3.29 -3.71 -4.66
N ARG A 83 4.03 -3.67 -5.78
CA ARG A 83 5.48 -3.88 -5.76
C ARG A 83 6.21 -2.78 -5.00
N GLN A 84 5.82 -1.52 -5.16
CA GLN A 84 6.43 -0.41 -4.42
C GLN A 84 6.15 -0.54 -2.92
N ALA A 85 4.90 -0.82 -2.53
CA ALA A 85 4.54 -1.11 -1.14
C ALA A 85 5.33 -2.29 -0.56
N ALA A 86 5.51 -3.35 -1.34
CA ALA A 86 6.36 -4.49 -0.98
C ALA A 86 7.86 -4.16 -0.93
N SER A 87 8.32 -3.15 -1.67
CA SER A 87 9.72 -2.70 -1.60
C SER A 87 10.01 -1.84 -0.38
N ILE A 88 8.98 -1.15 0.15
CA ILE A 88 9.11 -0.30 1.35
C ILE A 88 9.31 -1.17 2.60
N SER A 89 8.64 -2.33 2.69
CA SER A 89 8.85 -3.27 3.79
C SER A 89 9.51 -4.57 3.32
N LYS A 90 10.75 -4.80 3.76
CA LYS A 90 11.51 -6.04 3.46
C LYS A 90 10.85 -7.30 4.02
N VAL A 91 9.91 -7.17 4.95
CA VAL A 91 9.23 -8.28 5.63
C VAL A 91 7.78 -7.88 5.89
N GLN A 92 6.85 -8.55 5.23
CA GLN A 92 5.41 -8.40 5.46
C GLN A 92 4.88 -9.62 6.19
N ILE A 93 3.94 -9.44 7.12
CA ILE A 93 3.18 -10.54 7.70
C ILE A 93 2.09 -10.92 6.70
N LEU A 94 2.09 -12.17 6.25
CA LEU A 94 1.13 -12.71 5.28
C LEU A 94 -0.02 -13.45 5.97
N ASP A 95 0.29 -14.13 7.08
CA ASP A 95 -0.67 -14.93 7.84
C ASP A 95 -0.17 -15.10 9.28
N PHE A 96 -1.06 -15.49 10.18
CA PHE A 96 -0.70 -15.87 11.54
C PHE A 96 -1.55 -17.04 12.05
N ASP A 97 -0.93 -17.87 12.88
CA ASP A 97 -1.59 -18.96 13.60
C ASP A 97 -1.19 -18.89 15.08
N TYR A 98 -2.04 -19.36 15.98
CA TYR A 98 -1.75 -19.35 17.40
C TYR A 98 -2.25 -20.61 18.11
N SER A 99 -1.53 -21.02 19.15
CA SER A 99 -1.98 -22.09 20.04
C SER A 99 -1.78 -21.69 21.49
N VAL A 100 -2.83 -21.83 22.30
CA VAL A 100 -2.74 -21.64 23.76
C VAL A 100 -2.35 -22.97 24.41
N ARG A 101 -1.33 -22.94 25.25
CA ARG A 101 -0.79 -24.12 25.94
C ARG A 101 -0.69 -23.84 27.43
N LEU A 102 -0.79 -24.90 28.22
CA LEU A 102 -0.51 -24.84 29.64
C LEU A 102 0.88 -25.45 29.85
N VAL A 103 1.85 -24.65 30.30
CA VAL A 103 3.25 -25.04 30.46
C VAL A 103 3.58 -25.09 31.95
N MET A 104 4.39 -26.07 32.35
CA MET A 104 4.81 -26.25 33.74
C MET A 104 6.18 -25.62 33.94
N THR A 105 6.34 -24.77 34.95
CA THR A 105 7.66 -24.20 35.27
C THR A 105 8.60 -25.30 35.77
N SER A 106 9.86 -25.30 35.32
CA SER A 106 10.89 -26.20 35.85
C SER A 106 11.56 -25.66 37.13
N SER A 107 11.24 -24.43 37.53
CA SER A 107 11.95 -23.66 38.56
C SER A 107 11.51 -23.94 39.98
N ASN A 108 10.26 -24.39 40.20
CA ASN A 108 9.73 -24.67 41.54
C ASN A 108 9.21 -26.11 41.66
N PHE A 109 9.60 -26.82 42.73
CA PHE A 109 9.22 -28.21 43.06
C PHE A 109 7.69 -28.45 43.18
N HIS A 110 6.87 -27.39 43.13
CA HIS A 110 5.41 -27.45 43.20
C HIS A 110 4.70 -27.30 41.84
N GLY A 111 5.44 -27.22 40.72
CA GLY A 111 4.90 -27.38 39.37
C GLY A 111 3.74 -26.44 39.06
N GLU A 112 3.96 -25.13 39.24
CA GLU A 112 2.96 -24.14 38.83
C GLU A 112 2.79 -24.19 37.31
N MET A 113 1.54 -24.37 36.89
CA MET A 113 1.11 -24.38 35.51
C MET A 113 0.71 -22.97 35.11
N TYR A 114 1.24 -22.46 34.01
CA TYR A 114 0.89 -21.14 33.48
C TYR A 114 0.44 -21.25 32.02
N PRO A 115 -0.55 -20.45 31.62
CA PRO A 115 -0.96 -20.38 30.22
C PRO A 115 0.09 -19.61 29.41
N THR A 116 0.32 -20.06 28.19
CA THR A 116 1.28 -19.48 27.26
C THR A 116 0.71 -19.52 25.85
N VAL A 117 0.90 -18.45 25.09
CA VAL A 117 0.49 -18.38 23.69
C VAL A 117 1.70 -18.62 22.81
N LEU A 118 1.62 -19.66 21.98
CA LEU A 118 2.55 -19.86 20.89
C LEU A 118 1.99 -19.16 19.65
N LEU A 119 2.55 -18.03 19.27
CA LEU A 119 2.20 -17.25 18.10
C LEU A 119 3.15 -17.59 16.94
N LYS A 120 2.60 -17.92 15.78
CA LYS A 120 3.34 -18.16 14.54
C LYS A 120 2.97 -17.11 13.52
N LEU A 121 3.95 -16.41 12.99
CA LEU A 121 3.80 -15.43 11.93
C LEU A 121 4.42 -15.98 10.64
N MET A 122 3.61 -16.05 9.59
CA MET A 122 4.07 -16.33 8.24
C MET A 122 4.48 -15.02 7.59
N LEU A 123 5.73 -14.95 7.16
CA LEU A 123 6.33 -13.75 6.61
C LEU A 123 6.57 -13.89 5.10
N SER A 124 6.53 -12.77 4.40
CA SER A 124 6.90 -12.67 2.98
C SER A 124 8.28 -13.27 2.73
N GLY A 125 8.42 -14.02 1.63
CA GLY A 125 9.64 -14.77 1.32
C GLY A 125 9.70 -16.16 1.96
N GLY A 126 8.56 -16.70 2.42
CA GLY A 126 8.45 -18.06 2.94
C GLY A 126 9.14 -18.27 4.28
N ARG A 127 9.33 -17.18 5.06
CA ARG A 127 9.94 -17.23 6.38
C ARG A 127 8.85 -17.38 7.44
N GLU A 128 9.16 -18.03 8.54
CA GLU A 128 8.28 -18.15 9.70
C GLU A 128 8.99 -17.57 10.92
N ALA A 129 8.23 -16.86 11.77
CA ALA A 129 8.68 -16.43 13.09
C ALA A 129 7.73 -17.03 14.14
N THR A 130 8.29 -17.62 15.20
CA THR A 130 7.51 -18.18 16.29
C THR A 130 7.88 -17.49 17.59
N PHE A 131 6.86 -17.08 18.33
CA PHE A 131 6.96 -16.43 19.63
C PHE A 131 6.22 -17.26 20.65
N GLU A 132 6.81 -17.40 21.82
CA GLU A 132 6.17 -17.97 23.00
C GLU A 132 5.97 -16.80 23.96
N LEU A 133 4.71 -16.47 24.22
CA LEU A 133 4.30 -15.26 24.92
C LEU A 133 3.57 -15.61 26.19
N ASP A 134 3.96 -14.99 27.29
CA ASP A 134 3.11 -14.95 28.48
C ASP A 134 1.99 -13.90 28.35
N GLN A 135 1.18 -13.77 29.40
CA GLN A 135 0.06 -12.85 29.39
C GLN A 135 0.52 -11.38 29.35
N GLU A 136 1.57 -11.01 30.08
CA GLU A 136 2.06 -9.63 30.15
C GLU A 136 2.64 -9.20 28.79
N GLU A 137 3.39 -10.09 28.15
CA GLU A 137 3.95 -9.86 26.82
C GLU A 137 2.85 -9.75 25.75
N LEU A 138 1.81 -10.56 25.82
CA LEU A 138 0.68 -10.48 24.90
C LEU A 138 -0.10 -9.16 25.07
N ASP A 139 -0.37 -8.76 26.31
CA ASP A 139 -1.09 -7.52 26.60
C ASP A 139 -0.29 -6.29 26.13
N ALA A 140 1.03 -6.31 26.25
CA ALA A 140 1.91 -5.28 25.71
C ALA A 140 1.82 -5.19 24.18
N ILE A 141 1.86 -6.33 23.48
CA ILE A 141 1.74 -6.39 22.01
C ILE A 141 0.38 -5.85 21.55
N LEU A 142 -0.71 -6.21 22.22
CA LEU A 142 -2.04 -5.70 21.89
C LEU A 142 -2.13 -4.18 22.06
N THR A 143 -1.51 -3.65 23.12
CA THR A 143 -1.44 -2.21 23.36
C THR A 143 -0.70 -1.48 22.23
N GLU A 144 0.43 -2.03 21.76
CA GLU A 144 1.15 -1.45 20.61
C GLU A 144 0.32 -1.47 19.32
N PHE A 145 -0.41 -2.57 19.05
CA PHE A 145 -1.28 -2.64 17.87
C PHE A 145 -2.43 -1.63 17.91
N ASP A 146 -3.02 -1.38 19.09
CA ASP A 146 -4.04 -0.35 19.27
C ASP A 146 -3.49 1.06 19.00
N GLU A 147 -2.26 1.34 19.41
CA GLU A 147 -1.58 2.62 19.13
C GLU A 147 -1.29 2.79 17.63
N ILE A 148 -0.82 1.73 16.97
CA ILE A 148 -0.61 1.71 15.52
C ILE A 148 -1.93 1.94 14.78
N GLU A 149 -3.01 1.27 15.17
CA GLU A 149 -4.32 1.44 14.53
C GLU A 149 -4.84 2.88 14.67
N LYS A 150 -4.69 3.48 15.86
CA LYS A 150 -5.03 4.90 16.09
C LYS A 150 -4.22 5.83 15.21
N ALA A 151 -2.91 5.59 15.06
CA ALA A 151 -2.06 6.39 14.20
C ALA A 151 -2.49 6.28 12.72
N ILE A 152 -2.79 5.09 12.23
CA ILE A 152 -3.28 4.87 10.85
C ILE A 152 -4.60 5.62 10.62
N LYS A 153 -5.59 5.46 11.51
CA LYS A 153 -6.88 6.15 11.40
C LYS A 153 -6.75 7.68 11.41
N SER A 154 -5.77 8.21 12.13
CA SER A 154 -5.50 9.65 12.14
C SER A 154 -4.94 10.19 10.81
N ILE A 155 -4.27 9.33 10.04
CA ILE A 155 -3.73 9.66 8.71
C ILE A 155 -4.84 9.58 7.66
N GLU A 156 -5.72 8.58 7.73
CA GLU A 156 -6.87 8.44 6.82
C GLU A 156 -7.91 9.57 6.98
N GLY A 157 -7.89 10.30 8.10
CA GLY A 157 -8.77 11.43 8.39
C GLY A 157 -8.29 12.81 7.92
N LEU A 158 -7.23 12.90 7.10
CA LEU A 158 -6.77 14.16 6.51
C LEU A 158 -7.45 14.41 5.15
N PRO A 159 -7.98 15.64 4.90
CA PRO A 159 -8.61 16.00 3.63
C PRO A 159 -7.62 15.99 2.45
#